data_AF-A0A8J3WR39-F1
#
_entry.id   AF-A0A8J3WR39-F1
#
_cell.length_a   1.000
_cell.length_b   1.000
_cell.length_c   1.000
_cell.angle_alpha   90.00
_cell.angle_beta   90.00
_cell.angle_gamma   90.00
#
_symmetry.space_group_name_H-M   'P 1'
#
loop_
_entity.id
_entity.type
_entity.pdbx_description
1 polymer ?
#
loop_
_entity_poly.entity_id
_entity_poly.type
_entity_poly.pdbx_seq_one_letter_code
_entity_poly.pdbx_strand_id
1 'polypeptide(L)'
;MELHASLDRRYRPEDVADLVLRALEGRLVRRERAVLERAAGRSSRVTGQFSSMPDDFARPVGGARQVAAANRLFGRSSEVDADDADRLLAFAARTGRAVGWAPDRTDFLRDRLNRQARDAAGMDLSKRQYNRRFRVLRRLAAKAGTLAAEQDKRRMLMVGVAGFASDIPLERFLADPDAACFVAYYTARRKLRREFSLSGRENPFDEIAEVLFDRCRAGGDWWMIAQVRAAPDVLERLTERERGLLLGRWSAVMRHAAERLGRTWRPGSDRETMIVRRGDDSSTWNTVATAYNAARAGWLACLQSLGALELLDAACPGKAMRLMAADLAFWHRGTGGDVDPATMVWALLPPPWQVLDGTASCTRAEVEEVCRMAGLDPERSGWTAPAATRGVAAFRPTPELVHGVTVADPVWASLLRRAGAFSGRPVKAELAGDAAHGLAAGVVLSDLPVRDDAPE
;
A
#
# COMPACT_ATOMS: atom_id res chain seq x y z
N MET A 1 -3.50 -23.78 -2.38
CA MET A 1 -4.26 -22.82 -1.54
C MET A 1 -3.34 -21.82 -0.84
N GLU A 2 -2.33 -22.25 -0.08
CA GLU A 2 -1.47 -21.29 0.66
C GLU A 2 -0.65 -20.35 -0.23
N LEU A 3 -0.10 -20.85 -1.35
CA LEU A 3 0.63 -20.01 -2.31
C LEU A 3 -0.28 -18.89 -2.90
N HIS A 4 -1.56 -19.16 -3.13
CA HIS A 4 -2.53 -18.14 -3.57
C HIS A 4 -2.84 -17.14 -2.44
N ALA A 5 -2.97 -17.60 -1.19
CA ALA A 5 -3.16 -16.71 -0.05
C ALA A 5 -1.98 -15.73 0.15
N SER A 6 -0.77 -16.09 -0.31
CA SER A 6 0.38 -15.19 -0.30
C SER A 6 0.19 -13.92 -1.14
N LEU A 7 -0.75 -13.92 -2.11
CA LEU A 7 -1.08 -12.74 -2.93
C LEU A 7 -1.76 -11.62 -2.12
N ASP A 8 -2.45 -11.95 -1.03
CA ASP A 8 -3.07 -10.96 -0.11
C ASP A 8 -2.23 -10.70 1.15
N ARG A 9 -1.35 -11.64 1.51
CA ARG A 9 -0.45 -11.57 2.66
C ARG A 9 0.90 -10.92 2.34
N ARG A 10 1.75 -10.80 3.35
CA ARG A 10 3.09 -10.22 3.29
C ARG A 10 4.17 -11.24 3.64
N TYR A 11 4.09 -12.42 3.02
CA TYR A 11 5.12 -13.44 3.19
C TYR A 11 6.47 -12.95 2.69
N ARG A 12 7.55 -13.39 3.35
CA ARG A 12 8.89 -13.12 2.86
C ARG A 12 9.14 -13.96 1.59
N PRO A 13 9.92 -13.46 0.63
CA PRO A 13 10.31 -14.20 -0.58
C PRO A 13 10.84 -15.60 -0.29
N GLU A 14 11.54 -15.80 0.84
CA GLU A 14 12.08 -17.09 1.27
C GLU A 14 10.99 -18.09 1.65
N ASP A 15 9.96 -17.63 2.36
CA ASP A 15 8.81 -18.46 2.73
C ASP A 15 7.97 -18.80 1.47
N VAL A 16 7.91 -17.89 0.50
CA VAL A 16 7.28 -18.16 -0.80
C VAL A 16 8.12 -19.10 -1.67
N ALA A 17 9.45 -18.99 -1.65
CA ALA A 17 10.34 -19.91 -2.37
C ALA A 17 10.18 -21.36 -1.89
N ASP A 18 10.02 -21.58 -0.57
CA ASP A 18 9.66 -22.90 0.00
C ASP A 18 8.31 -23.41 -0.54
N LEU A 19 7.29 -22.54 -0.62
CA LEU A 19 6.01 -22.92 -1.21
C LEU A 19 6.11 -23.25 -2.70
N VAL A 20 6.94 -22.52 -3.45
CA VAL A 20 7.20 -22.76 -4.87
C VAL A 20 7.91 -24.10 -5.09
N LEU A 21 8.90 -24.44 -4.27
CA LEU A 21 9.56 -25.75 -4.33
C LEU A 21 8.57 -26.91 -4.20
N ARG A 22 7.61 -26.79 -3.27
CA ARG A 22 6.56 -27.80 -3.08
C ARG A 22 5.57 -27.82 -4.25
N ALA A 23 5.19 -26.65 -4.76
CA ALA A 23 4.23 -26.54 -5.86
C ALA A 23 4.79 -27.09 -7.19
N LEU A 24 6.11 -27.03 -7.38
CA LEU A 24 6.81 -27.49 -8.59
C LEU A 24 7.64 -28.77 -8.37
N GLU A 25 7.32 -29.53 -7.32
CA GLU A 25 8.02 -30.78 -7.03
C GLU A 25 7.99 -31.73 -8.24
N GLY A 26 9.14 -32.33 -8.56
CA GLY A 26 9.31 -33.19 -9.74
C GLY A 26 9.36 -32.47 -11.09
N ARG A 27 9.09 -31.16 -11.15
CA ARG A 27 9.05 -30.35 -12.40
C ARG A 27 10.23 -29.38 -12.57
N LEU A 28 11.03 -29.21 -11.52
CA LEU A 28 12.19 -28.32 -11.52
C LEU A 28 13.44 -29.06 -12.02
N VAL A 29 14.17 -28.43 -12.95
CA VAL A 29 15.51 -28.92 -13.31
C VAL A 29 16.51 -28.57 -12.21
N ARG A 30 17.67 -29.23 -12.22
CA ARG A 30 18.69 -29.12 -11.15
C ARG A 30 19.09 -27.67 -10.84
N ARG A 31 19.27 -26.83 -11.88
CA ARG A 31 19.64 -25.42 -11.70
C ARG A 31 18.53 -24.61 -11.02
N GLU A 32 17.29 -24.74 -11.48
CA GLU A 32 16.15 -24.01 -10.93
C GLU A 32 15.93 -24.39 -9.47
N ARG A 33 15.97 -25.70 -9.17
CA ARG A 33 15.88 -26.25 -7.82
C ARG A 33 16.95 -25.66 -6.91
N ALA A 34 18.22 -25.64 -7.33
CA ALA A 34 19.31 -25.11 -6.52
C ALA A 34 19.15 -23.61 -6.20
N VAL A 35 18.65 -22.81 -7.15
CA VAL A 35 18.38 -21.38 -6.95
C VAL A 35 17.25 -21.17 -5.94
N LEU A 36 16.16 -21.94 -6.06
CA LEU A 36 15.04 -21.88 -5.12
C LEU A 36 15.40 -22.39 -3.72
N GLU A 37 16.15 -23.50 -3.62
CA GLU A 37 16.62 -24.09 -2.35
C GLU A 37 17.51 -23.12 -1.56
N ARG A 38 18.33 -22.31 -2.26
CA ARG A 38 19.16 -21.27 -1.63
C ARG A 38 18.33 -20.26 -0.84
N ALA A 39 17.19 -19.81 -1.38
CA ALA A 39 16.29 -18.90 -0.67
C ALA A 39 15.41 -19.63 0.34
N ALA A 40 14.83 -20.78 -0.04
CA ALA A 40 13.94 -21.56 0.82
C ALA A 40 14.64 -22.08 2.09
N GLY A 41 15.95 -22.30 2.03
CA GLY A 41 16.78 -22.65 3.19
C GLY A 41 16.78 -21.60 4.31
N ARG A 42 16.35 -20.36 4.01
CA ARG A 42 16.16 -19.28 5.01
C ARG A 42 14.69 -19.05 5.37
N SER A 43 13.78 -19.89 4.89
CA SER A 43 12.38 -19.83 5.29
C SER A 43 12.24 -20.12 6.79
N SER A 44 11.21 -19.51 7.38
CA SER A 44 10.87 -19.70 8.80
C SER A 44 10.56 -21.17 9.11
N ARG A 45 9.97 -21.89 8.15
CA ARG A 45 9.62 -23.31 8.30
C ARG A 45 10.84 -24.23 8.33
N VAL A 46 11.89 -23.88 7.58
CA VAL A 46 13.12 -24.69 7.53
C VAL A 46 14.04 -24.36 8.72
N THR A 47 14.18 -23.07 9.04
CA THR A 47 15.13 -22.62 10.07
C THR A 47 14.57 -22.64 11.49
N GLY A 48 13.24 -22.68 11.65
CA GLY A 48 12.59 -22.43 12.94
C GLY A 48 12.77 -20.99 13.45
N GLN A 49 13.40 -20.11 12.68
CA GLN A 49 13.62 -18.71 13.04
C GLN A 49 12.37 -17.89 12.77
N PHE A 50 12.02 -17.02 13.72
CA PHE A 50 10.93 -16.06 13.55
C PHE A 50 11.47 -14.74 12.99
N SER A 51 10.63 -14.02 12.23
CA SER A 51 10.91 -12.65 11.83
C SER A 51 10.15 -11.69 12.74
N SER A 52 10.75 -10.54 13.05
CA SER A 52 10.02 -9.45 13.72
C SER A 52 8.97 -8.83 12.79
N MET A 53 9.05 -9.07 11.49
CA MET A 53 8.20 -8.46 10.47
C MET A 53 6.83 -9.15 10.41
N PRO A 54 5.71 -8.39 10.42
CA PRO A 54 4.39 -8.97 10.23
C PRO A 54 4.26 -9.65 8.86
N ASP A 55 3.66 -10.83 8.87
CA ASP A 55 3.32 -11.64 7.69
C ASP A 55 2.03 -11.18 6.99
N ASP A 56 1.36 -10.17 7.53
CA ASP A 56 0.17 -9.54 6.96
C ASP A 56 0.28 -8.00 6.99
N PHE A 57 -0.51 -7.38 6.14
CA PHE A 57 -0.79 -5.96 6.19
C PHE A 57 -1.89 -5.69 7.22
N ALA A 58 -1.93 -4.47 7.75
CA ALA A 58 -3.03 -4.07 8.62
C ALA A 58 -4.38 -4.24 7.89
N ARG A 59 -5.28 -5.02 8.49
CA ARG A 59 -6.64 -5.22 7.97
C ARG A 59 -7.60 -4.20 8.59
N PRO A 60 -8.57 -3.68 7.83
CA PRO A 60 -9.66 -2.89 8.38
C PRO A 60 -10.39 -3.67 9.48
N VAL A 61 -10.67 -3.00 10.60
CA VAL A 61 -11.42 -3.61 11.71
C VAL A 61 -12.91 -3.38 11.46
N GLY A 62 -13.73 -4.43 11.40
CA GLY A 62 -15.18 -4.34 11.23
C GLY A 62 -15.96 -3.70 12.38
N GLY A 63 -17.28 -3.74 12.26
CA GLY A 63 -18.26 -3.15 13.17
C GLY A 63 -18.87 -4.11 14.20
N ALA A 64 -18.29 -5.29 14.43
CA ALA A 64 -18.94 -6.37 15.19
C ALA A 64 -19.37 -5.93 16.60
N ARG A 65 -18.51 -5.14 17.28
CA ARG A 65 -18.83 -4.58 18.61
C ARG A 65 -20.01 -3.60 18.56
N GLN A 66 -20.10 -2.81 17.49
CA GLN A 66 -21.17 -1.83 17.27
C GLN A 66 -22.50 -2.55 16.95
N VAL A 67 -22.45 -3.59 16.12
CA VAL A 67 -23.62 -4.46 15.84
C VAL A 67 -24.13 -5.10 17.12
N ALA A 68 -23.24 -5.72 17.91
CA ALA A 68 -23.63 -6.33 19.19
C ALA A 68 -24.21 -5.31 20.19
N ALA A 69 -23.68 -4.08 20.21
CA ALA A 69 -24.24 -3.00 21.02
C ALA A 69 -25.63 -2.55 20.54
N ALA A 70 -25.84 -2.45 19.22
CA ALA A 70 -27.13 -2.13 18.64
C ALA A 70 -28.16 -3.23 18.94
N ASN A 71 -27.82 -4.50 18.67
CA ASN A 71 -28.69 -5.65 18.95
C ASN A 71 -29.19 -5.66 20.40
N ARG A 72 -28.29 -5.46 21.37
CA ARG A 72 -28.65 -5.36 22.79
C ARG A 72 -29.57 -4.17 23.11
N LEU A 73 -29.36 -3.01 22.50
CA LEU A 73 -30.17 -1.82 22.79
C LEU A 73 -31.56 -1.85 22.15
N PHE A 74 -31.67 -2.50 20.99
CA PHE A 74 -32.93 -2.62 20.27
C PHE A 74 -33.68 -3.91 20.62
N GLY A 75 -33.10 -4.79 21.44
CA GLY A 75 -33.73 -6.06 21.83
C GLY A 75 -33.95 -6.99 20.63
N ARG A 76 -33.09 -6.90 19.61
CA ARG A 76 -33.19 -7.66 18.37
C ARG A 76 -31.88 -8.39 18.13
N SER A 77 -31.95 -9.65 17.72
CA SER A 77 -30.80 -10.33 17.14
C SER A 77 -30.90 -10.20 15.63
N SER A 78 -29.84 -9.72 14.99
CA SER A 78 -29.74 -9.68 13.55
C SER A 78 -28.30 -10.00 13.17
N GLU A 79 -28.16 -10.97 12.29
CA GLU A 79 -26.88 -11.31 11.68
C GLU A 79 -26.58 -10.32 10.56
N VAL A 80 -25.38 -9.78 10.59
CA VAL A 80 -24.86 -8.81 9.64
C VAL A 80 -23.39 -9.12 9.47
N ASP A 81 -22.93 -9.16 8.23
CA ASP A 81 -21.50 -9.14 7.96
C ASP A 81 -20.93 -7.82 8.47
N ALA A 82 -20.20 -7.89 9.58
CA ALA A 82 -19.66 -6.73 10.24
C ALA A 82 -18.40 -6.18 9.57
N ASP A 83 -17.85 -6.91 8.61
CA ASP A 83 -16.70 -6.49 7.82
C ASP A 83 -17.12 -5.87 6.48
N ASP A 84 -18.41 -5.81 6.16
CA ASP A 84 -18.95 -5.11 5.00
C ASP A 84 -19.57 -3.75 5.40
N ALA A 85 -18.99 -2.66 4.89
CA ALA A 85 -19.41 -1.30 5.21
C ALA A 85 -20.84 -0.98 4.76
N ASP A 86 -21.26 -1.46 3.58
CA ASP A 86 -22.59 -1.22 3.05
C ASP A 86 -23.63 -2.03 3.84
N ARG A 87 -23.30 -3.26 4.23
CA ARG A 87 -24.16 -4.10 5.08
C ARG A 87 -24.32 -3.48 6.47
N LEU A 88 -23.25 -2.93 7.05
CA LEU A 88 -23.31 -2.18 8.30
C LEU A 88 -24.21 -0.94 8.18
N LEU A 89 -24.05 -0.14 7.12
CA LEU A 89 -24.86 1.06 6.93
C LEU A 89 -26.34 0.72 6.72
N ALA A 90 -26.62 -0.31 5.90
CA ALA A 90 -27.97 -0.82 5.69
C ALA A 90 -28.57 -1.37 7.01
N PHE A 91 -27.77 -2.03 7.85
CA PHE A 91 -28.20 -2.46 9.18
C PHE A 91 -28.55 -1.29 10.10
N ALA A 92 -27.72 -0.23 10.14
CA ALA A 92 -28.05 1.00 10.88
C ALA A 92 -29.38 1.58 10.39
N ALA A 93 -29.57 1.72 9.08
CA ALA A 93 -30.79 2.25 8.49
C ALA A 93 -32.02 1.42 8.87
N ARG A 94 -31.96 0.09 8.71
CA ARG A 94 -33.06 -0.82 9.08
C ARG A 94 -33.40 -0.75 10.56
N THR A 95 -32.39 -0.74 11.43
CA THR A 95 -32.56 -0.64 12.88
C THR A 95 -33.10 0.72 13.31
N GLY A 96 -32.66 1.78 12.63
CA GLY A 96 -33.03 3.16 12.92
C GLY A 96 -34.47 3.54 12.62
N ARG A 97 -35.15 2.82 11.73
CA ARG A 97 -36.58 3.03 11.46
C ARG A 97 -37.44 3.00 12.72
N ALA A 98 -37.10 2.15 13.70
CA ALA A 98 -37.84 2.04 14.96
C ALA A 98 -37.75 3.30 15.85
N VAL A 99 -36.81 4.21 15.56
CA VAL A 99 -36.61 5.45 16.33
C VAL A 99 -36.59 6.69 15.42
N GLY A 100 -37.13 6.57 14.19
CA GLY A 100 -37.17 7.66 13.22
C GLY A 100 -35.78 8.19 12.83
N TRP A 101 -34.75 7.34 12.92
CA TRP A 101 -33.38 7.68 12.56
C TRP A 101 -33.07 7.23 11.14
N ALA A 102 -32.31 8.04 10.40
CA ALA A 102 -31.84 7.73 9.05
C ALA A 102 -30.34 8.12 8.88
N PRO A 103 -29.59 7.45 7.98
CA PRO A 103 -28.16 7.69 7.81
C PRO A 103 -27.76 9.08 7.30
N ASP A 104 -28.67 9.76 6.61
CA ASP A 104 -28.56 11.14 6.13
C ASP A 104 -28.92 12.18 7.21
N ARG A 105 -29.53 11.74 8.31
CA ARG A 105 -30.04 12.57 9.41
C ARG A 105 -29.42 12.19 10.74
N THR A 106 -28.16 12.56 10.92
CA THR A 106 -27.32 12.09 12.04
C THR A 106 -26.96 13.18 13.06
N ASP A 107 -27.39 14.42 12.84
CA ASP A 107 -27.12 15.52 13.75
C ASP A 107 -27.87 15.31 15.07
N PHE A 108 -27.11 15.30 16.17
CA PHE A 108 -27.67 14.97 17.47
C PHE A 108 -28.59 16.07 18.03
N LEU A 109 -28.43 17.31 17.58
CA LEU A 109 -29.23 18.46 18.00
C LEU A 109 -30.43 18.66 17.08
N ARG A 110 -30.22 18.56 15.76
CA ARG A 110 -31.21 18.90 14.73
C ARG A 110 -32.09 17.74 14.30
N ASP A 111 -31.54 16.54 14.18
CA ASP A 111 -32.28 15.38 13.63
C ASP A 111 -32.96 14.53 14.69
N ARG A 112 -32.66 14.81 15.95
CA ARG A 112 -33.21 14.07 17.07
C ARG A 112 -34.65 14.50 17.36
N LEU A 113 -35.57 13.54 17.47
CA LEU A 113 -36.95 13.82 17.89
C LEU A 113 -37.00 14.40 19.32
N ASN A 114 -37.70 15.52 19.46
CA ASN A 114 -38.03 16.13 20.75
C ASN A 114 -39.15 15.33 21.46
N ARG A 115 -39.65 15.81 22.62
CA ARG A 115 -40.69 15.06 23.36
C ARG A 115 -41.97 14.91 22.53
N GLN A 116 -42.50 16.03 22.05
CA GLN A 116 -43.73 16.07 21.24
C GLN A 116 -43.63 15.20 19.98
N ALA A 117 -42.49 15.23 19.29
CA ALA A 117 -42.28 14.44 18.08
C ALA A 117 -42.13 12.93 18.36
N ARG A 118 -41.61 12.53 19.53
CA ARG A 118 -41.61 11.12 19.95
C ARG A 118 -43.01 10.64 20.29
N ASP A 119 -43.77 11.47 21.01
CA ASP A 119 -45.16 11.17 21.39
C ASP A 119 -46.02 11.04 20.12
N ALA A 120 -45.87 11.96 19.16
CA ALA A 120 -46.54 11.91 17.86
C ALA A 120 -46.14 10.69 17.00
N ALA A 121 -44.92 10.19 17.17
CA ALA A 121 -44.44 8.98 16.51
C ALA A 121 -44.81 7.69 17.26
N GLY A 122 -45.60 7.77 18.35
CA GLY A 122 -46.01 6.62 19.14
C GLY A 122 -44.86 5.91 19.86
N MET A 123 -43.77 6.62 20.15
CA MET A 123 -42.59 6.00 20.77
C MET A 123 -42.72 5.96 22.30
N ASP A 124 -43.02 4.78 22.84
CA ASP A 124 -42.96 4.51 24.28
C ASP A 124 -41.50 4.30 24.75
N LEU A 125 -40.70 5.37 24.70
CA LEU A 125 -39.29 5.37 25.09
C LEU A 125 -38.96 6.58 25.96
N SER A 126 -38.27 6.35 27.09
CA SER A 126 -37.69 7.45 27.85
C SER A 126 -36.67 8.24 27.00
N LYS A 127 -36.52 9.54 27.28
CA LYS A 127 -35.52 10.42 26.63
C LYS A 127 -34.12 9.80 26.63
N ARG A 128 -33.73 9.14 27.73
CA ARG A 128 -32.43 8.49 27.90
C ARG A 128 -32.27 7.29 26.96
N GLN A 129 -33.28 6.41 26.90
CA GLN A 129 -33.27 5.23 26.03
C GLN A 129 -33.22 5.64 24.55
N TYR A 130 -34.05 6.61 24.15
CA TYR A 130 -34.05 7.15 22.80
C TYR A 130 -32.67 7.75 22.41
N ASN A 131 -32.11 8.61 23.26
CA ASN A 131 -30.78 9.18 23.04
C ASN A 131 -29.69 8.11 22.88
N ARG A 132 -29.75 7.04 23.68
CA ARG A 132 -28.76 5.96 23.62
C ARG A 132 -28.84 5.21 22.28
N ARG A 133 -30.06 4.93 21.80
CA ARG A 133 -30.32 4.31 20.49
C ARG A 133 -29.83 5.20 19.35
N PHE A 134 -30.19 6.48 19.35
CA PHE A 134 -29.72 7.45 18.35
C PHE A 134 -28.19 7.51 18.28
N ARG A 135 -27.50 7.61 19.43
CA ARG A 135 -26.02 7.66 19.47
C ARG A 135 -25.37 6.39 18.92
N VAL A 136 -25.93 5.22 19.22
CA VAL A 136 -25.38 3.96 18.70
C VAL A 136 -25.54 3.86 17.20
N LEU A 137 -26.69 4.26 16.64
CA LEU A 137 -26.88 4.29 15.19
C LEU A 137 -25.93 5.27 14.50
N ARG A 138 -25.76 6.47 15.05
CA ARG A 138 -24.77 7.44 14.56
C ARG A 138 -23.35 6.87 14.57
N ARG A 139 -22.95 6.20 15.67
CA ARG A 139 -21.63 5.55 15.76
C ARG A 139 -21.48 4.41 14.76
N LEU A 140 -22.56 3.67 14.48
CA LEU A 140 -22.55 2.58 13.53
C LEU A 140 -22.40 3.09 12.10
N ALA A 141 -23.12 4.16 11.73
CA ALA A 141 -22.97 4.83 10.43
C ALA A 141 -21.56 5.44 10.27
N ALA A 142 -21.04 6.13 11.28
CA ALA A 142 -19.67 6.65 11.26
C ALA A 142 -18.63 5.51 11.15
N LYS A 143 -18.88 4.37 11.81
CA LYS A 143 -18.02 3.19 11.71
C LYS A 143 -18.07 2.58 10.31
N ALA A 144 -19.24 2.50 9.68
CA ALA A 144 -19.38 2.05 8.29
C ALA A 144 -18.57 2.95 7.33
N GLY A 145 -18.70 4.27 7.45
CA GLY A 145 -17.91 5.22 6.65
C GLY A 145 -16.40 5.08 6.87
N THR A 146 -15.97 4.90 8.13
CA THR A 146 -14.55 4.63 8.45
C THR A 146 -14.09 3.31 7.85
N LEU A 147 -14.90 2.26 7.93
CA LEU A 147 -14.59 0.92 7.41
C LEU A 147 -14.41 0.97 5.89
N ALA A 148 -15.33 1.61 5.16
CA ALA A 148 -15.22 1.81 3.71
C ALA A 148 -13.93 2.55 3.34
N ALA A 149 -13.59 3.61 4.07
CA ALA A 149 -12.37 4.37 3.84
C ALA A 149 -11.10 3.51 4.06
N GLU A 150 -11.06 2.71 5.13
CA GLU A 150 -9.94 1.82 5.43
C GLU A 150 -9.83 0.65 4.46
N GLN A 151 -10.95 0.08 3.99
CA GLN A 151 -10.99 -0.96 2.96
C GLN A 151 -10.42 -0.46 1.64
N ASP A 152 -10.86 0.71 1.19
CA ASP A 152 -10.34 1.31 -0.03
C ASP A 152 -8.86 1.71 0.13
N LYS A 153 -8.43 2.16 1.32
CA LYS A 153 -7.00 2.40 1.61
C LYS A 153 -6.18 1.12 1.54
N ARG A 154 -6.70 0.00 2.07
CA ARG A 154 -6.07 -1.32 1.93
C ARG A 154 -5.99 -1.75 0.47
N ARG A 155 -7.06 -1.59 -0.32
CA ARG A 155 -7.05 -1.90 -1.76
C ARG A 155 -5.96 -1.12 -2.48
N MET A 156 -5.85 0.19 -2.23
CA MET A 156 -4.79 1.03 -2.78
C MET A 156 -3.39 0.59 -2.36
N LEU A 157 -3.20 0.25 -1.08
CA LEU A 157 -1.95 -0.31 -0.60
C LEU A 157 -1.56 -1.55 -1.41
N MET A 158 -2.48 -2.51 -1.58
CA MET A 158 -2.24 -3.74 -2.32
C MET A 158 -1.88 -3.46 -3.78
N VAL A 159 -2.60 -2.57 -4.46
CA VAL A 159 -2.26 -2.17 -5.84
C VAL A 159 -0.88 -1.53 -5.93
N GLY A 160 -0.55 -0.63 -5.00
CA GLY A 160 0.74 0.04 -4.94
C GLY A 160 1.92 -0.93 -4.79
N VAL A 161 1.76 -1.96 -3.95
CA VAL A 161 2.86 -2.91 -3.64
C VAL A 161 2.87 -4.15 -4.50
N ALA A 162 1.75 -4.58 -5.08
CA ALA A 162 1.64 -5.87 -5.77
C ALA A 162 0.89 -5.80 -7.12
N GLY A 163 0.43 -4.63 -7.55
CA GLY A 163 -0.48 -4.53 -8.70
C GLY A 163 -1.81 -5.23 -8.42
N PHE A 164 -2.39 -5.90 -9.41
CA PHE A 164 -3.68 -6.57 -9.26
C PHE A 164 -3.58 -8.01 -8.76
N ALA A 165 -2.52 -8.34 -8.02
CA ALA A 165 -2.27 -9.70 -7.51
C ALA A 165 -3.45 -10.24 -6.68
N SER A 166 -4.02 -9.42 -5.80
CA SER A 166 -5.16 -9.80 -4.94
C SER A 166 -6.44 -10.09 -5.72
N ASP A 167 -6.52 -9.65 -6.98
CA ASP A 167 -7.70 -9.81 -7.81
C ASP A 167 -7.63 -11.08 -8.68
N ILE A 168 -6.53 -11.84 -8.61
CA ILE A 168 -6.36 -13.08 -9.38
C ILE A 168 -7.22 -14.17 -8.75
N PRO A 169 -8.23 -14.71 -9.47
CA PRO A 169 -9.08 -15.77 -8.95
C PRO A 169 -8.29 -17.06 -8.70
N LEU A 170 -8.69 -17.82 -7.69
CA LEU A 170 -8.02 -19.07 -7.32
C LEU A 170 -8.01 -20.06 -8.49
N GLU A 171 -9.10 -20.13 -9.25
CA GLU A 171 -9.26 -21.05 -10.37
C GLU A 171 -8.21 -20.78 -11.45
N ARG A 172 -8.04 -19.50 -11.81
CA ARG A 172 -7.03 -19.09 -12.79
C ARG A 172 -5.61 -19.31 -12.28
N PHE A 173 -5.37 -19.00 -11.00
CA PHE A 173 -4.09 -19.23 -10.35
C PHE A 173 -3.69 -20.71 -10.34
N LEU A 174 -4.65 -21.63 -10.16
CA LEU A 174 -4.37 -23.07 -10.18
C LEU A 174 -4.20 -23.63 -11.59
N ALA A 175 -4.80 -23.00 -12.60
CA ALA A 175 -4.75 -23.46 -13.99
C ALA A 175 -3.34 -23.39 -14.60
N ASP A 176 -2.49 -22.47 -14.13
CA ASP A 176 -1.10 -22.35 -14.56
C ASP A 176 -0.14 -22.24 -13.35
N PRO A 177 0.43 -23.36 -12.89
CA PRO A 177 1.37 -23.37 -11.78
C PRO A 177 2.66 -22.59 -12.01
N ASP A 178 3.15 -22.49 -13.26
CA ASP A 178 4.41 -21.80 -13.55
C ASP A 178 4.21 -20.28 -13.43
N ALA A 179 3.15 -19.74 -14.04
CA ALA A 179 2.76 -18.33 -13.87
C ALA A 179 2.40 -18.02 -12.42
N ALA A 180 1.68 -18.91 -11.73
CA ALA A 180 1.33 -18.75 -10.32
C ALA A 180 2.55 -18.64 -9.40
N CYS A 181 3.57 -19.47 -9.61
CA CYS A 181 4.82 -19.42 -8.85
C CYS A 181 5.58 -18.12 -9.09
N PHE A 182 5.71 -17.69 -10.35
CA PHE A 182 6.31 -16.39 -10.67
C PHE A 182 5.57 -15.23 -9.99
N VAL A 183 4.24 -15.17 -10.13
CA VAL A 183 3.41 -14.10 -9.59
C VAL A 183 3.49 -14.04 -8.06
N ALA A 184 3.40 -15.19 -7.39
CA ALA A 184 3.51 -15.25 -5.93
C ALA A 184 4.90 -14.77 -5.46
N TYR A 185 5.97 -15.25 -6.06
CA TYR A 185 7.34 -14.86 -5.67
C TYR A 185 7.62 -13.38 -5.96
N TYR A 186 7.31 -12.92 -7.17
CA TYR A 186 7.56 -11.53 -7.58
C TYR A 186 6.77 -10.55 -6.71
N THR A 187 5.51 -10.86 -6.38
CA THR A 187 4.71 -10.01 -5.49
C THR A 187 5.26 -10.01 -4.06
N ALA A 188 5.79 -11.13 -3.55
CA ALA A 188 6.48 -11.17 -2.26
C ALA A 188 7.69 -10.21 -2.23
N ARG A 189 8.54 -10.21 -3.27
CA ARG A 189 9.65 -9.26 -3.41
C ARG A 189 9.16 -7.81 -3.44
N ARG A 190 8.11 -7.52 -4.19
CA ARG A 190 7.57 -6.16 -4.27
C ARG A 190 6.97 -5.65 -2.95
N LYS A 191 6.48 -6.56 -2.09
CA LYS A 191 5.83 -6.27 -0.78
C LYS A 191 6.82 -6.05 0.37
N LEU A 192 8.11 -6.28 0.18
CA LEU A 192 9.11 -6.05 1.22
C LEU A 192 9.05 -4.61 1.76
N ARG A 193 9.37 -4.44 3.05
CA ARG A 193 9.55 -3.09 3.60
C ARG A 193 10.80 -2.49 2.98
N ARG A 194 10.79 -1.16 2.89
CA ARG A 194 11.93 -0.42 2.38
C ARG A 194 12.93 -0.25 3.51
N GLU A 195 14.17 -0.60 3.22
CA GLU A 195 15.32 -0.08 3.95
C GLU A 195 15.42 1.42 3.70
N PHE A 196 15.84 2.16 4.72
CA PHE A 196 16.32 3.52 4.51
C PHE A 196 17.71 3.41 3.91
N SER A 197 17.80 3.66 2.61
CA SER A 197 19.05 3.67 1.86
C SER A 197 19.18 4.97 1.09
N LEU A 198 20.43 5.42 0.95
CA LEU A 198 20.80 6.51 0.04
C LEU A 198 20.80 6.04 -1.44
N SER A 199 20.90 4.73 -1.68
CA SER A 199 21.04 4.11 -3.00
C SER A 199 19.72 3.76 -3.69
N GLY A 200 18.59 4.11 -3.08
CA GLY A 200 17.26 3.92 -3.66
C GLY A 200 16.71 2.50 -3.54
N ARG A 201 15.63 2.21 -4.29
CA ARG A 201 14.88 0.96 -4.18
C ARG A 201 15.56 -0.19 -4.92
N GLU A 202 15.73 -1.33 -4.26
CA GLU A 202 16.13 -2.59 -4.90
C GLU A 202 15.13 -3.03 -5.98
N ASN A 203 15.64 -3.63 -7.05
CA ASN A 203 14.81 -4.21 -8.11
C ASN A 203 14.11 -5.48 -7.56
N PRO A 204 12.77 -5.57 -7.59
CA PRO A 204 12.06 -6.79 -7.18
C PRO A 204 12.25 -7.97 -8.15
N PHE A 205 12.79 -7.74 -9.35
CA PHE A 205 13.12 -8.80 -10.31
C PHE A 205 14.57 -9.26 -10.08
N ASP A 206 14.72 -10.35 -9.32
CA ASP A 206 16.01 -10.97 -8.97
C ASP A 206 16.22 -12.33 -9.66
N GLU A 207 17.32 -13.02 -9.36
CA GLU A 207 17.69 -14.32 -9.95
C GLU A 207 16.59 -15.40 -9.81
N ILE A 208 15.79 -15.37 -8.73
CA ILE A 208 14.71 -16.34 -8.55
C ILE A 208 13.49 -15.93 -9.38
N ALA A 209 13.16 -14.64 -9.39
CA ALA A 209 12.12 -14.13 -10.27
C ALA A 209 12.43 -14.42 -11.74
N GLU A 210 13.69 -14.28 -12.17
CA GLU A 210 14.14 -14.61 -13.52
C GLU A 210 13.95 -16.09 -13.84
N VAL A 211 14.42 -16.99 -12.97
CA VAL A 211 14.23 -18.44 -13.14
C VAL A 211 12.76 -18.81 -13.28
N LEU A 212 11.87 -18.23 -12.46
CA LEU A 212 10.43 -18.51 -12.53
C LEU A 212 9.78 -17.86 -13.76
N PHE A 213 10.25 -16.68 -14.16
CA PHE A 213 9.78 -15.99 -15.36
C PHE A 213 10.15 -16.75 -16.65
N ASP A 214 11.35 -17.31 -16.71
CA ASP A 214 11.83 -18.08 -17.85
C ASP A 214 10.96 -19.32 -18.12
N ARG A 215 10.46 -19.97 -17.07
CA ARG A 215 9.51 -21.09 -17.18
C ARG A 215 8.20 -20.69 -17.86
N CYS A 216 7.77 -19.44 -17.67
CA CYS A 216 6.55 -18.92 -18.28
C CYS A 216 6.70 -18.67 -19.79
N ARG A 217 7.93 -18.60 -20.33
CA ARG A 217 8.15 -18.26 -21.75
C ARG A 217 7.53 -19.25 -22.73
N ALA A 218 7.42 -20.52 -22.34
CA ALA A 218 6.94 -21.60 -23.21
C ALA A 218 5.40 -21.65 -23.35
N GLY A 219 4.65 -20.99 -22.46
CA GLY A 219 3.19 -21.05 -22.50
C GLY A 219 2.48 -20.53 -21.25
N GLY A 220 3.12 -19.63 -20.50
CA GLY A 220 2.54 -19.09 -19.27
C GLY A 220 1.34 -18.19 -19.52
N ASP A 221 0.48 -18.07 -18.51
CA ASP A 221 -0.66 -17.16 -18.48
C ASP A 221 -0.18 -15.70 -18.38
N TRP A 222 0.11 -15.12 -19.54
CA TRP A 222 0.64 -13.77 -19.65
C TRP A 222 -0.28 -12.70 -19.08
N TRP A 223 -1.60 -12.91 -19.12
CA TRP A 223 -2.55 -12.00 -18.49
C TRP A 223 -2.40 -12.00 -16.97
N MET A 224 -2.22 -13.17 -16.34
CA MET A 224 -1.96 -13.29 -14.91
C MET A 224 -0.66 -12.57 -14.52
N ILE A 225 0.40 -12.76 -15.32
CA ILE A 225 1.71 -12.11 -15.13
C ILE A 225 1.59 -10.59 -15.28
N ALA A 226 0.86 -10.11 -16.30
CA ALA A 226 0.70 -8.69 -16.59
C ALA A 226 -0.06 -7.93 -15.49
N GLN A 227 -0.90 -8.61 -14.70
CA GLN A 227 -1.56 -8.00 -13.54
C GLN A 227 -0.57 -7.45 -12.50
N VAL A 228 0.60 -8.07 -12.39
CA VAL A 228 1.60 -7.73 -11.36
C VAL A 228 2.87 -7.14 -11.94
N ARG A 229 3.16 -7.36 -13.22
CA ARG A 229 4.33 -6.85 -13.94
C ARG A 229 3.93 -6.33 -15.32
N ALA A 230 3.57 -5.05 -15.39
CA ALA A 230 3.33 -4.34 -16.66
C ALA A 230 4.67 -3.85 -17.25
N ALA A 231 5.48 -4.78 -17.75
CA ALA A 231 6.77 -4.49 -18.41
C ALA A 231 6.65 -4.78 -19.91
N PRO A 232 7.47 -4.14 -20.78
CA PRO A 232 7.37 -4.30 -22.24
C PRO A 232 7.36 -5.77 -22.70
N ASP A 233 8.30 -6.58 -22.19
CA ASP A 233 8.46 -8.00 -22.49
C ASP A 233 7.25 -8.88 -22.07
N VAL A 234 6.43 -8.40 -21.15
CA VAL A 234 5.16 -9.05 -20.75
C VAL A 234 4.01 -8.53 -21.60
N LEU A 235 3.93 -7.22 -21.82
CA LEU A 235 2.83 -6.61 -22.55
C LEU A 235 2.83 -7.00 -24.04
N GLU A 236 4.00 -7.26 -24.63
CA GLU A 236 4.15 -7.80 -25.98
C GLU A 236 3.52 -9.20 -26.15
N ARG A 237 3.31 -9.93 -25.05
CA ARG A 237 2.68 -11.27 -25.06
C ARG A 237 1.16 -11.21 -24.98
N LEU A 238 0.58 -10.05 -24.72
CA LEU A 238 -0.85 -9.85 -24.62
C LEU A 238 -1.48 -9.55 -25.97
N THR A 239 -2.73 -9.95 -26.13
CA THR A 239 -3.56 -9.45 -27.22
C THR A 239 -3.78 -7.94 -27.08
N GLU A 240 -4.12 -7.26 -28.17
CA GLU A 240 -4.49 -5.84 -28.13
C GLU A 240 -5.68 -5.58 -27.19
N ARG A 241 -6.68 -6.47 -27.20
CA ARG A 241 -7.82 -6.41 -26.28
C ARG A 241 -7.37 -6.48 -24.82
N GLU A 242 -6.47 -7.39 -24.47
CA GLU A 242 -5.95 -7.49 -23.10
C GLU A 242 -5.14 -6.25 -22.71
N ARG A 243 -4.29 -5.72 -23.60
CA ARG A 243 -3.59 -4.45 -23.35
C ARG A 243 -4.56 -3.30 -23.08
N GLY A 244 -5.64 -3.19 -23.86
CA GLY A 244 -6.69 -2.19 -23.66
C GLY A 244 -7.45 -2.37 -22.34
N LEU A 245 -7.78 -3.61 -21.96
CA LEU A 245 -8.41 -3.91 -20.66
C LEU A 245 -7.49 -3.53 -19.49
N LEU A 246 -6.20 -3.85 -19.58
CA LEU A 246 -5.21 -3.53 -18.56
C LEU A 246 -4.97 -2.02 -18.45
N LEU A 247 -4.91 -1.31 -19.58
CA LEU A 247 -4.87 0.16 -19.63
C LEU A 247 -6.07 0.77 -18.87
N GLY A 248 -7.28 0.27 -19.13
CA GLY A 248 -8.50 0.71 -18.45
C GLY A 248 -8.46 0.47 -16.94
N ARG A 249 -7.97 -0.69 -16.50
CA ARG A 249 -7.80 -1.00 -15.07
C ARG A 249 -6.82 -0.06 -14.38
N TRP A 250 -5.65 0.17 -14.98
CA TRP A 250 -4.66 1.09 -14.43
C TRP A 250 -5.16 2.53 -14.42
N SER A 251 -5.83 2.99 -15.48
CA SER A 251 -6.44 4.31 -15.56
C SER A 251 -7.50 4.53 -14.47
N ALA A 252 -8.37 3.54 -14.23
CA ALA A 252 -9.39 3.61 -13.19
C ALA A 252 -8.78 3.75 -11.78
N VAL A 253 -7.75 2.96 -11.45
CA VAL A 253 -7.05 3.10 -10.15
C VAL A 253 -6.32 4.43 -10.07
N MET A 254 -5.67 4.86 -11.15
CA MET A 254 -4.94 6.13 -11.20
C MET A 254 -5.87 7.33 -10.92
N ARG A 255 -7.03 7.39 -11.58
CA ARG A 255 -8.03 8.46 -11.37
C ARG A 255 -8.60 8.44 -9.95
N HIS A 256 -8.97 7.26 -9.44
CA HIS A 256 -9.48 7.09 -8.08
C HIS A 256 -8.45 7.47 -7.02
N ALA A 257 -7.18 7.08 -7.20
CA ALA A 257 -6.10 7.46 -6.32
C ALA A 257 -5.82 8.97 -6.38
N ALA A 258 -5.84 9.58 -7.57
CA ALA A 258 -5.68 11.02 -7.74
C ALA A 258 -6.78 11.81 -7.02
N GLU A 259 -8.05 11.44 -7.18
CA GLU A 259 -9.16 12.06 -6.47
C GLU A 259 -8.96 11.99 -4.94
N ARG A 260 -8.52 10.83 -4.43
CA ARG A 260 -8.18 10.69 -3.01
C ARG A 260 -7.01 11.54 -2.57
N LEU A 261 -5.97 11.69 -3.40
CA LEU A 261 -4.89 12.63 -3.11
C LEU A 261 -5.43 14.05 -3.00
N GLY A 262 -6.28 14.48 -3.92
CA GLY A 262 -6.91 15.80 -3.87
C GLY A 262 -7.73 16.05 -2.60
N ARG A 263 -8.53 15.06 -2.16
CA ARG A 263 -9.32 15.14 -0.92
C ARG A 263 -8.47 15.12 0.36
N THR A 264 -7.29 14.50 0.31
CA THR A 264 -6.40 14.37 1.48
C THR A 264 -5.33 15.46 1.55
N TRP A 265 -5.08 16.14 0.42
CA TRP A 265 -4.16 17.26 0.34
C TRP A 265 -4.61 18.42 1.23
N ARG A 266 -3.66 19.02 1.94
CA ARG A 266 -3.90 20.19 2.78
C ARG A 266 -3.25 21.41 2.16
N PRO A 267 -3.93 22.57 2.09
CA PRO A 267 -3.33 23.79 1.55
C PRO A 267 -2.03 24.23 2.25
N GLY A 268 -1.83 23.85 3.52
CA GLY A 268 -0.61 24.15 4.28
C GLY A 268 0.53 23.13 4.14
N SER A 269 0.35 22.07 3.35
CA SER A 269 1.40 21.10 3.06
C SER A 269 2.42 21.69 2.08
N ASP A 270 3.69 21.45 2.33
CA ASP A 270 4.81 22.01 1.56
C ASP A 270 5.17 21.07 0.39
N ARG A 271 4.97 21.56 -0.84
CA ARG A 271 5.27 20.80 -2.05
C ARG A 271 6.75 20.78 -2.40
N GLU A 272 7.50 21.78 -1.97
CA GLU A 272 8.91 21.93 -2.29
C GLU A 272 9.78 20.97 -1.48
N THR A 273 9.40 20.70 -0.24
CA THR A 273 10.17 19.80 0.63
C THR A 273 9.50 18.45 0.84
N MET A 274 8.17 18.37 0.80
CA MET A 274 7.39 17.17 1.13
C MET A 274 7.76 16.59 2.51
N ILE A 275 8.23 17.41 3.45
CA ILE A 275 8.57 16.98 4.81
C ILE A 275 7.30 16.98 5.67
N VAL A 276 7.07 15.89 6.40
CA VAL A 276 5.93 15.74 7.31
C VAL A 276 5.91 16.86 8.35
N ARG A 277 4.75 17.51 8.49
CA ARG A 277 4.46 18.50 9.54
C ARG A 277 3.47 17.94 10.56
N ARG A 278 3.38 18.62 11.71
CA ARG A 278 2.43 18.24 12.76
C ARG A 278 1.00 18.24 12.21
N GLY A 279 0.32 17.10 12.37
CA GLY A 279 -1.07 16.93 11.97
C GLY A 279 -1.26 16.34 10.57
N ASP A 280 -0.19 16.13 9.80
CA ASP A 280 -0.26 15.43 8.51
C ASP A 280 -0.61 13.95 8.71
N ASP A 281 -1.46 13.42 7.83
CA ASP A 281 -1.72 11.98 7.73
C ASP A 281 -0.82 11.37 6.66
N SER A 282 0.48 11.29 6.97
CA SER A 282 1.48 10.75 6.05
C SER A 282 1.27 9.28 5.71
N SER A 283 0.58 8.52 6.58
CA SER A 283 0.24 7.11 6.34
C SER A 283 -0.77 6.98 5.20
N THR A 284 -1.88 7.71 5.27
CA THR A 284 -2.87 7.72 4.20
C THR A 284 -2.28 8.32 2.93
N TRP A 285 -1.64 9.50 3.01
CA TRP A 285 -1.03 10.15 1.86
C TRP A 285 -0.03 9.22 1.13
N ASN A 286 0.94 8.64 1.84
CA ASN A 286 1.96 7.79 1.22
C ASN A 286 1.39 6.50 0.64
N THR A 287 0.33 5.95 1.24
CA THR A 287 -0.38 4.79 0.69
C THR A 287 -1.03 5.13 -0.65
N VAL A 288 -1.79 6.22 -0.70
CA VAL A 288 -2.49 6.66 -1.92
C VAL A 288 -1.47 7.09 -2.99
N ALA A 289 -0.43 7.83 -2.64
CA ALA A 289 0.62 8.24 -3.58
C ALA A 289 1.37 7.04 -4.17
N THR A 290 1.62 6.00 -3.37
CA THR A 290 2.22 4.75 -3.86
C THR A 290 1.31 4.03 -4.86
N ALA A 291 0.00 3.96 -4.55
CA ALA A 291 -0.98 3.37 -5.47
C ALA A 291 -1.09 4.15 -6.77
N TYR A 292 -1.16 5.48 -6.68
CA TYR A 292 -1.18 6.39 -7.82
C TYR A 292 0.04 6.19 -8.71
N ASN A 293 1.25 6.23 -8.15
CA ASN A 293 2.47 6.08 -8.94
C ASN A 293 2.60 4.69 -9.58
N ALA A 294 2.18 3.64 -8.88
CA ALA A 294 2.15 2.29 -9.46
C ALA A 294 1.16 2.19 -10.61
N ALA A 295 -0.04 2.77 -10.45
CA ALA A 295 -1.07 2.78 -11.48
C ALA A 295 -0.68 3.62 -12.69
N ARG A 296 -0.06 4.78 -12.45
CA ARG A 296 0.50 5.64 -13.49
C ARG A 296 1.61 4.93 -14.28
N ALA A 297 2.52 4.23 -13.60
CA ALA A 297 3.56 3.46 -14.26
C ALA A 297 2.98 2.34 -15.14
N GLY A 298 1.99 1.59 -14.63
CA GLY A 298 1.28 0.57 -15.42
C GLY A 298 0.51 1.17 -16.59
N TRP A 299 -0.13 2.33 -16.41
CA TRP A 299 -0.83 3.07 -17.46
C TRP A 299 0.14 3.52 -18.57
N LEU A 300 1.28 4.12 -18.23
CA LEU A 300 2.32 4.48 -19.20
C LEU A 300 2.85 3.27 -19.96
N ALA A 301 3.05 2.14 -19.27
CA ALA A 301 3.53 0.91 -19.90
C ALA A 301 2.51 0.38 -20.93
N CYS A 302 1.23 0.39 -20.58
CA CYS A 302 0.16 0.05 -21.50
C CYS A 302 0.12 1.00 -22.71
N LEU A 303 0.20 2.33 -22.50
CA LEU A 303 0.26 3.30 -23.60
C LEU A 303 1.44 3.04 -24.54
N GLN A 304 2.64 2.81 -24.00
CA GLN A 304 3.81 2.48 -24.80
C GLN A 304 3.59 1.21 -25.63
N SER A 305 3.10 0.14 -25.00
CA SER A 305 2.82 -1.12 -25.70
C SER A 305 1.71 -1.04 -26.75
N LEU A 306 0.86 -0.02 -26.70
CA LEU A 306 -0.19 0.26 -27.67
C LEU A 306 0.25 1.29 -28.72
N GLY A 307 1.48 1.83 -28.61
CA GLY A 307 1.96 2.89 -29.49
C GLY A 307 1.18 4.20 -29.35
N ALA A 308 0.58 4.44 -28.18
CA ALA A 308 -0.33 5.56 -27.93
C ALA A 308 0.26 6.57 -26.93
N LEU A 309 1.59 6.71 -26.89
CA LEU A 309 2.22 7.64 -25.96
C LEU A 309 1.86 9.08 -26.32
N GLU A 310 1.63 9.45 -27.59
CA GLU A 310 1.27 10.81 -28.02
C GLU A 310 0.06 11.40 -27.28
N LEU A 311 -0.78 10.57 -26.65
CA LEU A 311 -1.85 11.05 -25.76
C LEU A 311 -1.33 11.91 -24.60
N LEU A 312 -0.07 11.75 -24.21
CA LEU A 312 0.59 12.59 -23.21
C LEU A 312 0.78 14.04 -23.67
N ASP A 313 0.76 14.30 -24.97
CA ASP A 313 0.88 15.66 -25.51
C ASP A 313 -0.37 16.50 -25.17
N ALA A 314 -1.52 15.84 -25.03
CA ALA A 314 -2.76 16.46 -24.55
C ALA A 314 -2.85 16.52 -23.02
N ALA A 315 -2.43 15.46 -22.32
CA ALA A 315 -2.43 15.40 -20.86
C ALA A 315 -1.38 14.42 -20.32
N CYS A 316 -0.34 14.97 -19.68
CA CYS A 316 0.71 14.23 -18.99
C CYS A 316 0.61 14.45 -17.48
N PRO A 317 -0.23 13.68 -16.76
CA PRO A 317 -0.31 13.81 -15.31
C PRO A 317 1.03 13.42 -14.67
N GLY A 318 1.58 14.28 -13.81
CA GLY A 318 2.85 14.05 -13.11
C GLY A 318 2.81 12.90 -12.11
N LYS A 319 3.92 12.60 -11.44
CA LYS A 319 3.96 11.66 -10.30
C LYS A 319 3.39 12.32 -9.04
N ALA A 320 3.04 11.53 -8.03
CA ALA A 320 2.71 12.04 -6.70
C ALA A 320 3.86 11.78 -5.71
N MET A 321 4.40 12.83 -5.09
CA MET A 321 5.49 12.64 -4.13
C MET A 321 4.98 12.15 -2.77
N ARG A 322 5.80 11.35 -2.10
CA ARG A 322 5.51 10.88 -0.74
C ARG A 322 6.00 11.91 0.26
N LEU A 323 5.29 12.02 1.37
CA LEU A 323 5.78 12.77 2.52
C LEU A 323 6.95 12.02 3.18
N MET A 324 8.06 12.72 3.37
CA MET A 324 9.27 12.25 4.04
C MET A 324 9.22 12.59 5.53
N ALA A 325 9.59 11.64 6.37
CA ALA A 325 9.69 11.88 7.81
C ALA A 325 10.80 12.91 8.09
N ALA A 326 10.56 13.83 9.03
CA ALA A 326 11.46 14.96 9.28
C ALA A 326 12.84 14.53 9.81
N ASP A 327 12.90 13.46 10.58
CA ASP A 327 14.12 12.81 11.06
C ASP A 327 14.93 12.20 9.91
N LEU A 328 14.26 11.53 8.97
CA LEU A 328 14.91 11.02 7.76
C LEU A 328 15.44 12.16 6.88
N ALA A 329 14.68 13.25 6.72
CA ALA A 329 15.10 14.43 5.98
C ALA A 329 16.35 15.08 6.62
N PHE A 330 16.37 15.16 7.95
CA PHE A 330 17.53 15.64 8.70
C PHE A 330 18.74 14.72 8.50
N TRP A 331 18.56 13.40 8.55
CA TRP A 331 19.63 12.43 8.30
C TRP A 331 20.23 12.59 6.90
N HIS A 332 19.40 12.69 5.84
CA HIS A 332 19.89 12.91 4.48
C HIS A 332 20.74 14.18 4.36
N ARG A 333 20.31 15.28 5.00
CA ARG A 333 21.09 16.52 5.02
C ARG A 333 22.40 16.41 5.80
N GLY A 334 22.38 15.67 6.91
CA GLY A 334 23.58 15.43 7.73
C GLY A 334 24.69 14.67 7.00
N THR A 335 24.36 13.91 5.96
CA THR A 335 25.35 13.20 5.10
C THR A 335 25.64 13.94 3.79
N GLY A 336 25.25 15.21 3.67
CA GLY A 336 25.48 16.04 2.49
C GLY A 336 24.49 15.82 1.34
N GLY A 337 23.40 15.07 1.57
CA GLY A 337 22.30 14.91 0.63
C GLY A 337 21.23 16.00 0.76
N ASP A 338 20.23 15.96 -0.11
CA ASP A 338 19.04 16.82 -0.07
C ASP A 338 17.78 16.02 -0.45
N VAL A 339 16.62 16.67 -0.53
CA VAL A 339 15.40 16.08 -1.05
C VAL A 339 15.59 15.55 -2.48
N ASP A 340 14.90 14.47 -2.81
CA ASP A 340 14.95 13.85 -4.14
C ASP A 340 14.63 14.90 -5.22
N PRO A 341 15.41 15.02 -6.33
CA PRO A 341 15.15 16.00 -7.39
C PRO A 341 13.73 15.92 -7.99
N ALA A 342 13.08 14.75 -7.94
CA ALA A 342 11.69 14.59 -8.35
C ALA A 342 10.71 15.44 -7.51
N THR A 343 11.11 15.88 -6.32
CA THR A 343 10.34 16.79 -5.47
C THR A 343 10.19 18.16 -6.12
N MET A 344 11.24 18.66 -6.77
CA MET A 344 11.14 19.93 -7.50
C MET A 344 10.19 19.80 -8.70
N VAL A 345 10.26 18.70 -9.45
CA VAL A 345 9.35 18.46 -10.57
C VAL A 345 7.89 18.42 -10.09
N TRP A 346 7.65 17.73 -8.98
CA TRP A 346 6.34 17.73 -8.34
C TRP A 346 5.87 19.10 -7.91
N ALA A 347 6.75 19.94 -7.34
CA ALA A 347 6.37 21.24 -6.84
C ALA A 347 5.94 22.20 -7.96
N LEU A 348 6.65 22.15 -9.10
CA LEU A 348 6.46 23.05 -10.23
C LEU A 348 5.29 22.66 -11.16
N LEU A 349 4.94 21.37 -11.24
CA LEU A 349 3.82 20.92 -12.07
C LEU A 349 2.47 21.09 -11.37
N PRO A 350 1.34 21.19 -12.11
CA PRO A 350 0.02 21.04 -11.52
C PRO A 350 -0.15 19.67 -10.84
N PRO A 351 -0.84 19.61 -9.69
CA PRO A 351 -1.16 18.35 -9.05
C PRO A 351 -1.91 17.38 -10.00
N PRO A 352 -1.65 16.08 -9.92
CA PRO A 352 -2.17 15.10 -10.87
C PRO A 352 -3.70 14.99 -10.83
N TRP A 353 -4.35 15.31 -9.71
CA TRP A 353 -5.81 15.34 -9.64
C TRP A 353 -6.41 16.47 -10.47
N GLN A 354 -5.75 17.64 -10.53
CA GLN A 354 -6.20 18.77 -11.35
C GLN A 354 -5.98 18.52 -12.85
N VAL A 355 -4.91 17.78 -13.19
CA VAL A 355 -4.68 17.38 -14.60
C VAL A 355 -5.71 16.34 -15.03
N LEU A 356 -5.99 15.34 -14.18
CA LEU A 356 -6.90 14.24 -14.52
C LEU A 356 -8.39 14.63 -14.51
N ASP A 357 -8.78 15.63 -13.72
CA ASP A 357 -10.14 16.18 -13.72
C ASP A 357 -10.35 17.31 -14.75
N GLY A 358 -9.27 17.75 -15.41
CA GLY A 358 -9.30 18.77 -16.46
C GLY A 358 -9.33 20.21 -15.93
N THR A 359 -9.15 20.44 -14.63
CA THR A 359 -9.07 21.79 -14.05
C THR A 359 -7.74 22.49 -14.28
N ALA A 360 -6.68 21.73 -14.62
CA ALA A 360 -5.38 22.27 -15.04
C ALA A 360 -4.86 21.56 -16.30
N SER A 361 -4.17 22.30 -17.16
CA SER A 361 -3.40 21.75 -18.28
C SER A 361 -2.00 21.33 -17.83
N CYS A 362 -1.53 20.18 -18.31
CA CYS A 362 -0.14 19.75 -18.15
C CYS A 362 0.19 18.83 -19.32
N THR A 363 0.99 19.31 -20.26
CA THR A 363 1.42 18.62 -21.47
C THR A 363 2.71 17.84 -21.22
N ARG A 364 3.05 16.91 -22.11
CA ARG A 364 4.36 16.22 -22.06
C ARG A 364 5.52 17.21 -22.08
N ALA A 365 5.48 18.20 -22.96
CA ALA A 365 6.55 19.19 -23.12
C ALA A 365 6.83 19.97 -21.83
N GLU A 366 5.79 20.36 -21.09
CA GLU A 366 5.92 21.02 -19.78
C GLU A 366 6.58 20.08 -18.75
N VAL A 367 6.18 18.81 -18.71
CA VAL A 367 6.81 17.82 -17.83
C VAL A 367 8.29 17.64 -18.17
N GLU A 368 8.65 17.54 -19.44
CA GLU A 368 10.03 17.37 -19.89
C GLU A 368 10.91 18.57 -19.56
N GLU A 369 10.39 19.78 -19.74
CA GLU A 369 11.10 21.02 -19.38
C GLU A 369 11.41 21.05 -17.89
N VAL A 370 10.40 20.83 -17.05
CA VAL A 370 10.58 20.82 -15.59
C VAL A 370 11.50 19.67 -15.14
N CYS A 371 11.45 18.50 -15.78
CA CYS A 371 12.41 17.42 -15.51
C CYS A 371 13.84 17.84 -15.81
N ARG A 372 14.07 18.48 -16.97
CA ARG A 372 15.40 18.98 -17.36
C ARG A 372 15.92 20.04 -16.40
N MET A 373 15.05 20.96 -15.94
CA MET A 373 15.39 21.92 -14.88
C MET A 373 15.85 21.24 -13.59
N ALA A 374 15.29 20.06 -13.26
CA ALA A 374 15.66 19.24 -12.11
C ALA A 374 16.87 18.31 -12.33
N GLY A 375 17.54 18.40 -13.48
CA GLY A 375 18.62 17.49 -13.83
C GLY A 375 18.16 16.04 -14.02
N LEU A 376 16.86 15.83 -14.29
CA LEU A 376 16.28 14.51 -14.53
C LEU A 376 16.05 14.30 -16.03
N ASP A 377 16.41 13.11 -16.49
CA ASP A 377 15.96 12.60 -17.78
C ASP A 377 14.47 12.18 -17.65
N PRO A 378 13.53 12.80 -18.38
CA PRO A 378 12.10 12.58 -18.19
C PRO A 378 11.66 11.15 -18.52
N GLU A 379 12.30 10.49 -19.49
CA GLU A 379 11.96 9.12 -19.87
C GLU A 379 12.57 8.11 -18.89
N ARG A 380 13.88 8.19 -18.64
CA ARG A 380 14.61 7.25 -17.77
C ARG A 380 14.12 7.31 -16.34
N SER A 381 13.73 8.48 -15.86
CA SER A 381 13.16 8.64 -14.52
C SER A 381 11.68 8.25 -14.46
N GLY A 382 11.01 8.04 -15.60
CA GLY A 382 9.63 7.56 -15.69
C GLY A 382 8.55 8.66 -15.59
N TRP A 383 8.89 9.90 -15.94
CA TRP A 383 7.94 11.02 -16.01
C TRP A 383 7.17 11.04 -17.32
N THR A 384 7.76 10.72 -18.46
CA THR A 384 7.04 10.74 -19.76
C THR A 384 7.01 9.40 -20.48
N ALA A 385 7.71 8.41 -19.95
CA ALA A 385 7.71 7.03 -20.44
C ALA A 385 7.69 6.04 -19.26
N PRO A 386 7.44 4.75 -19.51
CA PRO A 386 7.69 3.70 -18.52
C PRO A 386 9.17 3.71 -18.13
N ALA A 387 9.45 3.57 -16.84
CA ALA A 387 10.84 3.47 -16.39
C ALA A 387 11.51 2.25 -17.06
N ALA A 388 12.75 2.43 -17.52
CA ALA A 388 13.51 1.38 -18.17
C ALA A 388 13.59 0.12 -17.29
N THR A 389 13.46 -1.05 -17.93
CA THR A 389 13.65 -2.34 -17.25
C THR A 389 15.06 -2.40 -16.68
N ARG A 390 15.15 -2.59 -15.36
CA ARG A 390 16.43 -2.78 -14.68
C ARG A 390 16.90 -4.23 -14.85
N GLY A 391 18.21 -4.42 -14.88
CA GLY A 391 18.82 -5.75 -14.92
C GLY A 391 18.43 -6.61 -13.71
N VAL A 392 18.65 -7.93 -13.83
CA VAL A 392 18.32 -8.91 -12.79
C VAL A 392 19.16 -8.65 -11.54
N ALA A 393 18.48 -8.50 -10.40
CA ALA A 393 19.15 -8.31 -9.12
C ALA A 393 19.68 -9.64 -8.56
N ALA A 394 20.75 -9.57 -7.76
CA ALA A 394 21.15 -10.71 -6.95
C ALA A 394 20.13 -10.93 -5.82
N PHE A 395 19.79 -12.19 -5.54
CA PHE A 395 18.94 -12.49 -4.39
C PHE A 395 19.65 -12.10 -3.09
N ARG A 396 18.92 -11.38 -2.24
CA ARG A 396 19.32 -11.07 -0.88
C ARG A 396 18.22 -11.49 0.09
N PRO A 397 18.57 -12.19 1.17
CA PRO A 397 17.64 -12.50 2.24
C PRO A 397 16.99 -11.22 2.79
N THR A 398 15.73 -11.34 3.17
CA THR A 398 14.95 -10.27 3.78
C THR A 398 15.62 -9.85 5.09
N PRO A 399 16.03 -8.59 5.22
CA PRO A 399 16.59 -8.09 6.48
C PRO A 399 15.52 -7.94 7.56
N GLU A 400 15.95 -7.94 8.82
CA GLU A 400 15.11 -7.49 9.92
C GLU A 400 15.13 -5.96 9.97
N LEU A 401 13.94 -5.36 10.11
CA LEU A 401 13.79 -3.91 10.01
C LEU A 401 13.06 -3.30 11.21
N VAL A 402 13.61 -2.20 11.71
CA VAL A 402 12.98 -1.31 12.69
C VAL A 402 12.86 0.05 12.04
N HIS A 403 11.63 0.40 11.63
CA HIS A 403 11.32 1.66 10.95
C HIS A 403 12.15 1.95 9.68
N GLY A 404 12.74 0.95 9.04
CA GLY A 404 13.59 1.11 7.85
C GLY A 404 15.08 0.95 8.14
N VAL A 405 15.48 0.89 9.40
CA VAL A 405 16.83 0.57 9.85
C VAL A 405 17.03 -0.94 9.90
N THR A 406 18.10 -1.43 9.28
CA THR A 406 18.50 -2.84 9.23
C THR A 406 19.12 -3.27 10.55
N VAL A 407 18.58 -4.35 11.11
CA VAL A 407 18.99 -4.94 12.38
C VAL A 407 19.43 -6.38 12.13
N ALA A 408 20.49 -6.82 12.79
CA ALA A 408 21.11 -8.12 12.57
C ALA A 408 20.26 -9.31 13.04
N ASP A 409 19.38 -9.08 14.02
CA ASP A 409 18.67 -10.15 14.74
C ASP A 409 17.19 -9.79 15.01
N PRO A 410 16.24 -10.74 14.83
CA PRO A 410 14.81 -10.51 15.00
C PRO A 410 14.36 -10.26 16.45
N VAL A 411 15.08 -10.79 17.45
CA VAL A 411 14.80 -10.52 18.88
C VAL A 411 15.14 -9.07 19.17
N TRP A 412 16.33 -8.63 18.76
CA TRP A 412 16.75 -7.23 18.87
C TRP A 412 15.83 -6.28 18.10
N ALA A 413 15.44 -6.63 16.88
CA ALA A 413 14.50 -5.83 16.10
C ALA A 413 13.14 -5.68 16.81
N SER A 414 12.65 -6.75 17.43
CA SER A 414 11.40 -6.73 18.21
C SER A 414 11.51 -5.85 19.45
N LEU A 415 12.62 -5.95 20.18
CA LEU A 415 12.90 -5.15 21.37
C LEU A 415 12.99 -3.66 21.03
N LEU A 416 13.81 -3.31 20.04
CA LEU A 416 14.02 -1.93 19.60
C LEU A 416 12.71 -1.29 19.12
N ARG A 417 11.89 -2.03 18.37
CA ARG A 417 10.56 -1.56 17.95
C ARG A 417 9.63 -1.34 19.14
N ARG A 418 9.61 -2.25 20.13
CA ARG A 418 8.79 -2.13 21.34
C ARG A 418 9.22 -0.95 22.21
N ALA A 419 10.52 -0.66 22.25
CA ALA A 419 11.13 0.48 22.91
C ALA A 419 10.82 1.80 22.21
N GLY A 420 10.43 1.77 20.92
CA GLY A 420 10.16 2.96 20.12
C GLY A 420 11.40 3.53 19.43
N ALA A 421 12.51 2.78 19.37
CA ALA A 421 13.71 3.20 18.66
C ALA A 421 13.40 3.48 17.17
N PHE A 422 14.02 4.53 16.62
CA PHE A 422 13.87 4.98 15.22
C PHE A 422 12.44 5.38 14.81
N SER A 423 11.51 5.52 15.75
CA SER A 423 10.11 5.86 15.45
C SER A 423 9.82 7.37 15.47
N GLY A 424 10.83 8.20 15.73
CA GLY A 424 10.69 9.62 16.02
C GLY A 424 10.04 9.92 17.38
N ARG A 425 9.69 8.89 18.17
CA ARG A 425 9.13 9.03 19.53
C ARG A 425 10.23 8.85 20.58
N PRO A 426 10.06 9.42 21.79
CA PRO A 426 10.93 9.10 22.91
C PRO A 426 10.98 7.60 23.15
N VAL A 427 12.18 7.07 23.38
CA VAL A 427 12.37 5.68 23.80
C VAL A 427 11.69 5.49 25.15
N LYS A 428 10.93 4.41 25.31
CA LYS A 428 10.24 4.11 26.57
C LYS A 428 11.28 3.93 27.68
N ALA A 429 11.10 4.65 28.79
CA ALA A 429 12.04 4.66 29.90
C ALA A 429 12.35 3.24 30.43
N GLU A 430 11.34 2.38 30.52
CA GLU A 430 11.48 0.99 30.97
C GLU A 430 12.35 0.10 30.06
N LEU A 431 12.60 0.50 28.81
CA LEU A 431 13.38 -0.25 27.81
C LEU A 431 14.62 0.52 27.33
N ALA A 432 14.92 1.68 27.94
CA ALA A 432 16.00 2.55 27.48
C ALA A 432 17.38 1.89 27.64
N GLY A 433 17.62 1.21 28.78
CA GLY A 433 18.86 0.48 29.04
C GLY A 433 19.09 -0.65 28.04
N ASP A 434 18.06 -1.47 27.79
CA ASP A 434 18.14 -2.57 26.82
C ASP A 434 18.35 -2.06 25.39
N ALA A 435 17.66 -0.99 25.00
CA ALA A 435 17.82 -0.39 23.69
C ALA A 435 19.25 0.18 23.52
N ALA A 436 19.78 0.89 24.52
CA ALA A 436 21.13 1.41 24.49
C ALA A 436 22.18 0.29 24.40
N HIS A 437 22.00 -0.80 25.15
CA HIS A 437 22.87 -1.96 25.09
C HIS A 437 22.87 -2.59 23.68
N GLY A 438 21.70 -2.82 23.09
CA GLY A 438 21.59 -3.34 21.74
C GLY A 438 22.30 -2.46 20.70
N LEU A 439 22.08 -1.14 20.77
CA LEU A 439 22.74 -0.17 19.88
C LEU A 439 24.28 -0.23 20.02
N ALA A 440 24.80 -0.31 21.24
CA ALA A 440 26.23 -0.39 21.51
C ALA A 440 26.84 -1.75 21.10
N ALA A 441 26.06 -2.83 21.12
CA ALA A 441 26.49 -4.18 20.75
C ALA A 441 26.59 -4.39 19.22
N GLY A 442 26.38 -3.35 18.40
CA GLY A 442 26.51 -3.44 16.95
C GLY A 442 25.38 -4.20 16.26
N VAL A 443 24.19 -4.31 16.90
CA VAL A 443 23.05 -5.03 16.30
C VAL A 443 22.40 -4.25 15.15
N VAL A 444 22.73 -2.96 14.98
CA VAL A 444 22.29 -2.14 13.85
C VAL A 444 23.33 -2.21 12.74
N LEU A 445 22.89 -2.62 11.55
CA LEU A 445 23.75 -2.80 10.39
C LEU A 445 23.65 -1.64 9.39
N SER A 446 22.63 -0.79 9.50
CA SER A 446 22.55 0.43 8.71
C SER A 446 23.54 1.49 9.22
N ASP A 447 24.12 2.26 8.32
CA ASP A 447 24.90 3.44 8.66
C ASP A 447 23.98 4.49 9.32
N LEU A 448 23.98 4.57 10.65
CA LEU A 448 23.26 5.61 11.38
C LEU A 448 24.12 6.88 11.45
N PRO A 449 23.50 8.08 11.42
CA PRO A 449 24.26 9.30 11.68
C PRO A 449 24.79 9.28 13.12
N VAL A 450 26.07 9.60 13.29
CA VAL A 450 26.63 9.92 14.60
C VAL A 450 25.98 11.22 15.05
N ARG A 451 25.36 11.20 16.24
CA ARG A 451 24.80 12.40 16.85
C ARG A 451 25.97 13.23 17.38
N ASP A 452 26.64 13.98 16.51
CA ASP A 452 27.48 15.07 16.98
C ASP A 452 26.55 16.16 17.53
N ASP A 453 26.93 16.67 18.70
CA ASP A 453 26.12 17.45 19.64
C ASP A 453 25.12 18.42 18.97
N ALA A 454 23.83 18.16 19.15
CA ALA A 454 22.82 19.19 18.94
C ALA A 454 22.92 20.19 20.10
N PRO A 455 23.03 21.50 19.85
CA PRO A 455 22.84 22.48 20.91
C PRO A 455 21.37 22.42 21.37
N GLU A 456 21.19 22.60 22.69
CA GLU A 456 19.97 22.40 23.49
C GLU A 456 18.65 22.94 22.91
#